data_AF-B4NUV0-F1
#
_entry.id   AF-B4NUV0-F1
#
_cell.length_a   1.000
_cell.length_b   1.000
_cell.length_c   1.000
_cell.angle_alpha   90.00
_cell.angle_beta   90.00
_cell.angle_gamma   90.00
#
_symmetry.space_group_name_H-M   'P 1'
#
loop_
_entity.id
_entity.type
_entity.pdbx_description
1 polymer ?
#
loop_
_entity_poly.entity_id
_entity_poly.type
_entity_poly.pdbx_seq_one_letter_code
_entity_poly.pdbx_strand_id
1 'polypeptide(L)'
;MFNRQVRAFIQYQPVKYELFPLSPVSRHRLSLVQRKTLVLDLDETLIHSHHNAMPRNTVKPGTPHDFTVKVTIDRNPVRFFVHKRPHVDYFLDVVSQWYDLVVFTASMEIYGAAVADKLDNGRNILRRRYYRQHCTPDY
;
A
#
# COMPACT_ATOMS: atom_id res chain seq x y z
N MET A 1 43.39 -17.05 10.80
CA MET A 1 42.13 -17.64 10.28
C MET A 1 41.04 -17.49 11.33
N PHE A 2 40.22 -16.44 11.26
CA PHE A 2 38.91 -16.40 11.95
C PHE A 2 37.97 -15.56 11.09
N ASN A 3 37.24 -16.25 10.20
CA ASN A 3 36.18 -15.69 9.37
C ASN A 3 35.00 -15.30 10.26
N ARG A 4 35.03 -14.07 10.77
CA ARG A 4 33.87 -13.45 11.42
C ARG A 4 32.88 -13.11 10.31
N GLN A 5 31.89 -13.99 10.15
CA GLN A 5 30.76 -13.88 9.25
C GLN A 5 30.24 -12.44 9.23
N VAL A 6 30.55 -11.72 8.16
CA VAL A 6 29.90 -10.48 7.80
C VAL A 6 28.46 -10.87 7.48
N ARG A 7 27.56 -10.74 8.46
CA ARG A 7 26.12 -10.71 8.19
C ARG A 7 25.94 -9.56 7.21
N ALA A 8 25.75 -9.88 5.94
CA ALA A 8 25.30 -8.93 4.96
C ALA A 8 23.93 -8.45 5.44
N PHE A 9 23.92 -7.33 6.17
CA PHE A 9 22.74 -6.50 6.24
C PHE A 9 22.43 -6.22 4.77
N ILE A 10 21.38 -6.84 4.24
CA ILE A 10 20.72 -6.31 3.06
C ILE A 10 20.18 -4.98 3.55
N GLN A 11 21.03 -3.96 3.47
CA GLN A 11 20.66 -2.59 3.69
C GLN A 11 19.60 -2.37 2.63
N TYR A 12 18.34 -2.23 3.06
CA TYR A 12 17.29 -1.68 2.22
C TYR A 12 17.81 -0.31 1.80
N GLN A 13 18.54 -0.27 0.67
CA GLN A 13 18.86 0.98 0.01
C GLN A 13 17.50 1.54 -0.38
N PRO A 14 17.07 2.68 0.18
CA PRO A 14 15.83 3.28 -0.23
C PRO A 14 15.98 3.54 -1.72
N VAL A 15 15.22 2.81 -2.54
CA VAL A 15 15.27 3.03 -3.98
C VAL A 15 14.75 4.44 -4.21
N LYS A 16 15.65 5.33 -4.57
CA LYS A 16 15.34 6.72 -4.91
C LYS A 16 14.79 6.70 -6.31
N TYR A 17 13.52 7.08 -6.41
CA TYR A 17 12.89 7.27 -7.70
C TYR A 17 12.74 8.75 -7.96
N GLU A 18 13.24 9.20 -9.10
CA GLU A 18 13.03 10.56 -9.56
C GLU A 18 11.63 10.66 -10.19
N LEU A 19 10.83 11.59 -9.68
CA LEU A 19 9.55 11.93 -10.28
C LEU A 19 9.81 12.84 -11.47
N PHE A 20 9.78 12.25 -12.67
CA PHE A 20 9.81 13.05 -13.89
C PHE A 20 8.43 13.60 -14.17
N PRO A 21 8.28 14.93 -14.36
CA PRO A 21 7.02 15.50 -14.77
C PRO A 21 6.63 14.95 -16.14
N LEU A 22 5.32 14.85 -16.38
CA LEU A 22 4.80 14.56 -17.71
C LEU A 22 5.44 15.48 -18.76
N SER A 23 5.90 14.91 -19.87
CA SER A 23 6.35 15.69 -21.02
C SER A 23 5.21 16.61 -21.51
N PRO A 24 5.51 17.74 -22.16
CA PRO A 24 4.48 18.62 -22.70
C PRO A 24 3.47 17.89 -23.59
N VAL A 25 3.95 16.93 -24.39
CA VAL A 25 3.10 16.08 -25.25
C VAL A 25 2.17 15.20 -24.41
N SER A 26 2.68 14.49 -23.39
CA SER A 26 1.87 13.64 -22.54
C SER A 26 0.85 14.44 -21.73
N ARG A 27 1.25 15.60 -21.21
CA ARG A 27 0.34 16.53 -20.50
C ARG A 27 -0.77 17.02 -21.43
N HIS A 28 -0.43 17.41 -22.66
CA HIS A 28 -1.43 17.83 -23.65
C HIS A 28 -2.38 16.69 -23.99
N ARG A 29 -1.88 15.48 -24.28
CA ARG A 29 -2.74 14.31 -24.58
C ARG A 29 -3.67 13.98 -23.42
N LEU A 30 -3.19 14.02 -22.17
CA LEU A 30 -4.01 13.81 -20.98
C LEU A 30 -5.04 14.93 -20.74
N SER A 31 -4.79 16.15 -21.24
CA SER A 31 -5.80 17.23 -21.20
C SER A 31 -6.92 17.08 -22.23
N LEU A 32 -6.67 16.33 -23.31
CA LEU A 32 -7.65 16.09 -24.38
C LEU A 32 -8.60 14.93 -24.08
N VAL A 33 -8.26 14.08 -23.11
CA VAL A 33 -9.05 12.91 -22.75
C VAL A 33 -9.45 12.97 -21.28
N GLN A 34 -10.60 12.42 -20.95
CA GLN A 34 -10.98 12.28 -19.55
C GLN A 34 -10.01 11.35 -18.84
N ARG A 35 -9.57 11.76 -17.64
CA ARG A 35 -8.72 10.97 -16.77
C ARG A 35 -9.43 9.66 -16.42
N LYS A 36 -8.76 8.53 -16.63
CA LYS A 36 -9.33 7.22 -16.31
C LYS A 36 -9.31 7.01 -14.79
N THR A 37 -10.24 6.19 -14.30
CA THR A 37 -10.21 5.72 -12.90
C THR A 37 -9.38 4.44 -12.82
N LEU A 38 -8.42 4.39 -11.90
CA LEU A 38 -7.65 3.20 -11.58
C LEU A 38 -8.09 2.68 -10.21
N VAL A 39 -8.70 1.50 -10.21
CA VAL A 39 -9.14 0.82 -8.99
C VAL A 39 -8.02 -0.07 -8.48
N LEU A 40 -7.66 0.09 -7.22
CA LEU A 40 -6.53 -0.57 -6.57
C LEU A 40 -7.01 -1.37 -5.35
N ASP A 41 -6.65 -2.65 -5.32
CA ASP A 41 -6.77 -3.46 -4.10
C ASP A 41 -5.59 -3.22 -3.14
N LEU A 42 -5.73 -3.61 -1.87
CA LEU A 42 -4.72 -3.41 -0.82
C LEU A 42 -3.92 -4.68 -0.54
N ASP A 43 -4.51 -5.65 0.16
CA ASP A 43 -3.81 -6.85 0.63
C ASP A 43 -3.42 -7.76 -0.56
N GLU A 44 -2.18 -8.23 -0.57
CA GLU A 44 -1.56 -8.99 -1.67
C GLU A 44 -1.47 -8.22 -3.01
N THR A 45 -1.75 -6.91 -3.01
CA THR A 45 -1.63 -6.03 -4.18
C THR A 45 -0.64 -4.88 -3.94
N LEU A 46 -0.92 -4.01 -2.96
CA LEU A 46 -0.06 -2.88 -2.58
C LEU A 46 0.71 -3.14 -1.29
N ILE A 47 0.19 -4.03 -0.44
CA ILE A 47 0.76 -4.37 0.86
C ILE A 47 0.60 -5.87 1.15
N HIS A 48 1.35 -6.35 2.14
CA HIS A 48 1.13 -7.62 2.81
C HIS A 48 1.01 -7.36 4.32
N SER A 49 0.01 -7.94 4.97
CA SER A 49 -0.20 -7.75 6.41
C SER A 49 -0.44 -9.08 7.14
N HIS A 50 -0.04 -9.11 8.40
CA HIS A 50 -0.44 -10.15 9.35
C HIS A 50 -0.76 -9.53 10.70
N HIS A 51 -1.54 -10.23 11.52
CA HIS A 51 -1.99 -9.71 12.81
C HIS A 51 -1.60 -10.63 13.96
N ASN A 52 -1.52 -10.07 15.16
CA ASN A 52 -1.09 -10.77 16.37
C ASN A 52 -1.96 -12.00 16.73
N ALA A 53 -3.23 -12.03 16.33
CA ALA A 53 -4.10 -13.19 16.57
C ALA A 53 -3.89 -14.37 15.59
N MET A 54 -3.26 -14.13 14.43
CA MET A 54 -2.88 -15.18 13.47
C MET A 54 -1.51 -14.86 12.85
N PRO A 55 -0.42 -15.14 13.56
CA PRO A 55 0.92 -14.98 13.00
C PRO A 55 1.09 -15.95 11.83
N ARG A 56 1.38 -15.41 10.64
CA ARG A 56 1.75 -16.21 9.46
C ARG A 56 3.25 -16.11 9.24
N ASN A 57 3.90 -17.25 9.03
CA ASN A 57 5.30 -17.33 8.61
C ASN A 57 5.46 -17.07 7.10
N THR A 58 4.78 -16.05 6.57
CA THR A 58 4.87 -15.63 5.16
C THR A 58 6.02 -14.65 4.93
N VAL A 59 6.54 -14.05 6.01
CA VAL A 59 7.64 -13.10 5.98
C VAL A 59 8.88 -13.73 6.60
N LYS A 60 10.06 -13.50 6.01
CA LYS A 60 11.32 -14.02 6.55
C LYS A 60 11.52 -13.51 7.99
N PRO A 61 11.93 -14.39 8.94
CA PRO A 61 12.20 -13.96 10.30
C PRO A 61 13.18 -12.79 10.34
N GLY A 62 12.83 -11.75 11.10
CA GLY A 62 13.65 -10.54 11.24
C GLY A 62 13.45 -9.48 10.16
N THR A 63 12.59 -9.68 9.16
CA THR A 63 12.18 -8.59 8.27
C THR A 63 11.32 -7.59 9.05
N PRO A 64 11.71 -6.32 9.13
CA PRO A 64 10.91 -5.30 9.80
C PRO A 64 9.66 -4.96 8.97
N HIS A 65 8.57 -4.66 9.67
CA HIS A 65 7.37 -4.10 9.05
C HIS A 65 7.54 -2.60 8.81
N ASP A 66 6.92 -2.06 7.76
CA ASP A 66 7.00 -0.64 7.42
C ASP A 66 6.15 0.23 8.35
N PHE A 67 4.97 -0.26 8.73
CA PHE A 67 4.12 0.41 9.70
C PHE A 67 3.17 -0.56 10.41
N THR A 68 2.59 -0.09 11.52
CA THR A 68 1.58 -0.83 12.29
C THR A 68 0.23 -0.12 12.19
N VAL A 69 -0.84 -0.89 12.04
CA VAL A 69 -2.23 -0.45 12.16
C VAL A 69 -2.84 -1.08 13.41
N LYS A 70 -3.50 -0.27 14.25
CA LYS A 70 -4.22 -0.73 15.45
C LYS A 70 -5.70 -0.44 15.26
N VAL A 71 -6.53 -1.47 15.36
CA VAL A 71 -7.99 -1.37 15.21
C VAL A 71 -8.67 -2.18 16.29
N THR A 72 -9.92 -1.86 16.59
CA THR A 72 -10.74 -2.64 17.52
C THR A 72 -11.80 -3.40 16.71
N ILE A 73 -11.74 -4.74 16.75
CA ILE A 73 -12.70 -5.63 16.10
C ILE A 73 -13.46 -6.36 17.21
N ASP A 74 -14.77 -6.22 17.26
CA ASP A 74 -15.63 -6.87 18.27
C ASP A 74 -15.12 -6.66 19.72
N ARG A 75 -14.74 -5.42 20.04
CA ARG A 75 -14.16 -4.99 21.34
C ARG A 75 -12.75 -5.54 21.63
N ASN A 76 -12.16 -6.31 20.73
CA ASN A 76 -10.81 -6.82 20.87
C ASN A 76 -9.83 -5.93 20.09
N PRO A 77 -8.78 -5.39 20.75
CA PRO A 77 -7.74 -4.63 20.05
C PRO A 77 -6.87 -5.59 19.22
N VAL A 78 -6.85 -5.38 17.91
CA VAL A 78 -6.06 -6.15 16.95
C VAL A 78 -4.96 -5.26 16.38
N ARG A 79 -3.75 -5.81 16.31
CA ARG A 79 -2.59 -5.13 15.74
C ARG A 79 -2.17 -5.82 14.45
N PHE A 80 -2.13 -5.04 13.37
CA PHE A 80 -1.66 -5.45 12.05
C PHE A 80 -0.25 -4.91 11.81
N PHE A 81 0.65 -5.81 11.42
CA PHE A 81 2.01 -5.49 10.97
C PHE A 81 2.01 -5.48 9.44
N VAL A 82 2.26 -4.31 8.86
CA VAL A 82 2.09 -4.08 7.42
C VAL A 82 3.44 -3.92 6.74
N HIS A 83 3.64 -4.68 5.68
CA HIS A 83 4.78 -4.62 4.78
C HIS A 83 4.32 -4.02 3.47
N LYS A 84 5.00 -3.00 3.01
CA LYS A 84 4.72 -2.34 1.73
C LYS A 84 5.27 -3.20 0.62
N ARG A 85 4.51 -3.32 -0.47
CA ARG A 85 5.08 -3.85 -1.70
C ARG A 85 6.24 -2.93 -2.10
N PRO A 86 7.41 -3.49 -2.47
CA PRO A 86 8.52 -2.67 -2.94
C PRO A 86 8.04 -1.67 -3.99
N HIS A 87 8.41 -0.40 -3.79
CA HIS A 87 8.13 0.71 -4.71
C HIS A 87 6.67 1.19 -4.75
N VAL A 88 5.82 0.78 -3.80
CA VAL A 88 4.42 1.23 -3.75
C VAL A 88 4.27 2.75 -3.66
N ASP A 89 5.14 3.46 -2.94
CA ASP A 89 5.06 4.93 -2.84
C ASP A 89 5.29 5.59 -4.19
N TYR A 90 6.37 5.18 -4.86
CA TYR A 90 6.71 5.68 -6.18
C TYR A 90 5.63 5.34 -7.20
N PHE A 91 5.12 4.10 -7.17
CA PHE A 91 4.00 3.70 -7.99
C PHE A 91 2.82 4.66 -7.79
N LEU A 92 2.39 4.91 -6.55
CA LEU A 92 1.28 5.82 -6.23
C LEU A 92 1.55 7.27 -6.66
N ASP A 93 2.78 7.77 -6.49
CA ASP A 93 3.17 9.12 -6.94
C ASP A 93 3.11 9.27 -8.46
N VAL A 94 3.49 8.22 -9.20
CA VAL A 94 3.46 8.23 -10.66
C VAL A 94 2.04 8.08 -11.18
N VAL A 95 1.30 7.05 -10.75
CA VAL A 95 -0.03 6.78 -11.32
C VAL A 95 -1.07 7.81 -10.90
N SER A 96 -0.91 8.47 -9.74
CA SER A 96 -1.79 9.57 -9.32
C SER A 96 -1.69 10.80 -10.20
N GLN A 97 -0.67 10.93 -11.05
CA GLN A 97 -0.60 11.98 -12.07
C GLN A 97 -1.46 11.65 -13.30
N TRP A 98 -1.75 10.37 -13.52
CA TRP A 98 -2.38 9.87 -14.74
C TRP A 98 -3.82 9.38 -14.54
N TYR A 99 -4.16 8.93 -13.33
CA TYR A 99 -5.42 8.27 -13.01
C TYR A 99 -6.06 8.80 -11.74
N ASP A 100 -7.39 8.89 -11.72
CA ASP A 100 -8.11 9.07 -10.47
C ASP A 100 -8.11 7.76 -9.70
N LEU A 101 -7.38 7.74 -8.58
CA LEU A 101 -7.19 6.52 -7.82
C LEU A 101 -8.41 6.24 -6.95
N VAL A 102 -8.81 4.97 -6.91
CA VAL A 102 -9.86 4.45 -6.05
C VAL A 102 -9.30 3.24 -5.33
N VAL A 103 -9.42 3.19 -4.01
CA VAL A 103 -9.17 1.96 -3.26
C VAL A 103 -10.44 1.12 -3.31
N PHE A 104 -10.34 -0.15 -3.68
CA PHE A 104 -11.42 -1.10 -3.52
C PHE A 104 -10.84 -2.43 -3.05
N THR A 105 -11.13 -2.79 -1.81
CA THR A 105 -10.58 -3.98 -1.18
C THR A 105 -11.65 -4.85 -0.53
N ALA A 106 -11.38 -6.15 -0.45
CA ALA A 106 -12.20 -7.10 0.29
C ALA A 106 -12.07 -6.97 1.82
N SER A 107 -11.26 -6.03 2.32
CA SER A 107 -11.04 -5.77 3.74
C SER A 107 -12.16 -4.91 4.37
N MET A 108 -12.32 -4.99 5.70
CA MET A 108 -13.23 -4.10 6.44
C MET A 108 -12.70 -2.66 6.45
N GLU A 109 -13.60 -1.68 6.41
CA GLU A 109 -13.24 -0.25 6.44
C GLU A 109 -12.33 0.14 7.59
N ILE A 110 -12.60 -0.35 8.81
CA ILE A 110 -11.80 -0.02 10.01
C ILE A 110 -10.30 -0.29 9.81
N TYR A 111 -9.94 -1.32 9.04
CA TYR A 111 -8.56 -1.66 8.69
C TYR A 111 -8.14 -1.01 7.37
N GLY A 112 -8.96 -1.16 6.33
CA GLY A 112 -8.63 -0.68 4.98
C GLY A 112 -8.43 0.84 4.93
N ALA A 113 -9.24 1.62 5.65
CA ALA A 113 -9.08 3.06 5.76
C ALA A 113 -7.75 3.44 6.39
N ALA A 114 -7.39 2.79 7.51
CA ALA A 114 -6.14 3.07 8.22
C ALA A 114 -4.90 2.72 7.38
N VAL A 115 -4.95 1.63 6.62
CA VAL A 115 -3.88 1.29 5.65
C VAL A 115 -3.82 2.33 4.53
N ALA A 116 -4.96 2.67 3.94
CA ALA A 116 -5.04 3.65 2.86
C ALA A 116 -4.52 5.03 3.31
N ASP A 117 -4.77 5.45 4.55
CA ASP A 117 -4.22 6.71 5.10
C ASP A 117 -2.71 6.66 5.25
N LYS A 118 -2.15 5.53 5.69
CA LYS A 118 -0.70 5.34 5.79
C LYS A 118 -0.03 5.31 4.42
N LEU A 119 -0.68 4.71 3.42
CA LEU A 119 -0.21 4.75 2.04
C LEU A 119 -0.37 6.15 1.44
N ASP A 120 -1.48 6.84 1.67
CA ASP A 120 -1.74 8.17 1.12
C ASP A 120 -0.78 9.23 1.68
N ASN A 121 -0.43 9.12 2.96
CA ASN A 121 0.52 10.00 3.65
C ASN A 121 0.21 11.51 3.48
N GLY A 122 -1.08 11.87 3.48
CA GLY A 122 -1.54 13.25 3.38
C GLY A 122 -1.49 13.85 1.96
N ARG A 123 -1.09 13.08 0.95
CA ARG A 123 -1.12 13.50 -0.47
C ARG A 123 -2.54 13.63 -1.00
N ASN A 124 -3.48 12.95 -0.35
CA ASN A 124 -4.89 13.03 -0.60
C ASN A 124 -5.26 12.58 -2.04
N ILE A 125 -4.55 11.55 -2.50
CA ILE A 125 -4.71 10.88 -3.80
C ILE A 125 -5.64 9.66 -3.70
N LEU A 126 -5.83 9.08 -2.51
CA LEU A 126 -6.70 7.92 -2.26
C LEU A 126 -8.03 8.32 -1.61
N ARG A 127 -8.72 9.37 -2.08
CA ARG A 127 -9.97 9.86 -1.45
C ARG A 127 -11.16 8.90 -1.57
N ARG A 128 -11.33 8.29 -2.74
CA ARG A 128 -12.46 7.39 -3.02
C ARG A 128 -12.08 5.98 -2.61
N ARG A 129 -12.86 5.38 -1.71
CA ARG A 129 -12.54 4.09 -1.11
C ARG A 129 -13.81 3.25 -0.96
N TYR A 130 -13.70 1.98 -1.33
CA TYR A 130 -14.72 0.96 -1.17
C TYR A 130 -14.09 -0.23 -0.44
N TYR A 131 -14.93 -0.91 0.34
CA TYR A 131 -14.54 -1.91 1.32
C TYR A 131 -15.53 -3.07 1.26
N ARG A 132 -15.31 -4.11 2.05
CA ARG A 132 -16.18 -5.30 2.09
C ARG A 132 -17.67 -4.98 2.19
N GLN A 133 -18.07 -4.02 3.02
CA GLN A 133 -19.49 -3.68 3.19
C GLN A 133 -20.15 -3.04 1.96
N HIS A 134 -19.35 -2.66 0.95
CA HIS A 134 -19.82 -2.15 -0.34
C HIS A 134 -19.97 -3.25 -1.40
N CYS A 135 -19.55 -4.48 -1.11
CA CYS A 135 -19.79 -5.62 -1.99
C CYS A 135 -21.24 -6.14 -1.83
N THR A 136 -21.79 -6.69 -2.90
CA THR A 136 -23.02 -7.49 -2.82
C THR A 136 -22.69 -8.88 -2.27
N PRO A 137 -23.48 -9.44 -1.34
CA PRO A 137 -23.36 -10.85 -0.99
C PRO A 137 -23.57 -11.70 -2.25
N ASP A 138 -22.72 -12.70 -2.46
CA ASP A 138 -23.02 -13.75 -3.42
C ASP A 138 -24.21 -14.55 -2.84
N TYR A 139 -25.36 -14.48 -3.52
CA TYR A 139 -26.56 -15.26 -3.19
C TYR A 139 -26.52 -16.63 -3.87
#